data_AF-A0A0G1VKG4-F1
#
_entry.id   AF-A0A0G1VKG4-F1
#
_cell.length_a   1.000
_cell.length_b   1.000
_cell.length_c   1.000
_cell.angle_alpha   90.00
_cell.angle_beta   90.00
_cell.angle_gamma   90.00
#
_symmetry.space_group_name_H-M   'P 1'
#
loop_
_entity.id
_entity.type
_entity.pdbx_description
1 polymer ?
#
loop_
_entity_poly.entity_id
_entity_poly.type
_entity_poly.pdbx_seq_one_letter_code
_entity_poly.pdbx_strand_id
1 'polypeptide(L)'
;MVTEELREYVRECLASGKARDLVLRDLLSLGWQEAEIHEVLQGEMPDVTSSTRLAGLINITSSLALPALVGIILVLVGTTLYLWNERLDLSNTNTQKVREFYTQLAQSQIAFTDAGEMVFPDEQEFLSQKAAYVQDKNSFIEADLRTMQITLYEKGVAGKTLEILTKGKEGSWWETPTGDYKVLGKSVNGYSSIGNVWMPYSIQFYGNYLLHGWPNYDDGTPVPQGYSGGCIRMSTKDAKVVFDFAKVGMPILVLEEKEEHKFGALTPNATDAVLPPIGAKAFLVTDLSSGETILEKRAEEKFPIASLTKLMTAVVAHEVIYLGRSIKVTPNMLASVSQIFYPDVGERYIGMDLLYPLLMQSSNDTAKVLSGFIGEDTFVHNMNAKAASLQMTDSQFADSSGISASNISTTYDIAKLLQYIYYKRPFLFDISKGVAFENVGLIQIGDTIPISDLKNVNEFIGSPDLIGVKNGETTAARQTMTTVWNIHTAQGDLPIAIIVLGSEDRKGDTEVLLQWLKSNFSVL
;
A
#
# COMPACT_ATOMS: atom_id res chain seq x y z
N MET A 1 -22.22 -31.18 -36.29
CA MET A 1 -23.61 -30.66 -36.26
C MET A 1 -23.69 -29.81 -35.02
N VAL A 2 -23.90 -28.52 -35.19
CA VAL A 2 -24.00 -27.57 -34.09
C VAL A 2 -25.16 -27.97 -33.16
N THR A 3 -24.91 -28.07 -31.85
CA THR A 3 -25.95 -28.39 -30.85
C THR A 3 -26.87 -27.18 -30.61
N GLU A 4 -28.14 -27.43 -30.29
CA GLU A 4 -29.09 -26.33 -29.99
C GLU A 4 -28.69 -25.54 -28.73
N GLU A 5 -28.00 -26.21 -27.81
CA GLU A 5 -27.39 -25.60 -26.61
C GLU A 5 -26.36 -24.53 -26.97
N LEU A 6 -25.55 -24.74 -28.01
CA LEU A 6 -24.59 -23.74 -28.49
C LEU A 6 -25.31 -22.53 -29.12
N ARG A 7 -26.41 -22.76 -29.83
CA ARG A 7 -27.22 -21.68 -30.41
C ARG A 7 -27.90 -20.83 -29.34
N GLU A 8 -28.45 -21.47 -28.32
CA GLU A 8 -29.09 -20.79 -27.19
C GLU A 8 -28.10 -19.94 -26.40
N TYR A 9 -26.90 -20.47 -26.10
CA TYR A 9 -25.83 -19.72 -25.46
C TYR A 9 -25.38 -18.49 -26.27
N VAL A 10 -25.25 -18.62 -27.60
CA VAL A 10 -24.91 -17.48 -28.47
C VAL A 10 -26.02 -16.42 -28.48
N ARG A 11 -27.30 -16.83 -28.53
CA ARG A 11 -28.44 -15.90 -28.46
C ARG A 11 -28.45 -15.12 -27.16
N GLU A 12 -28.28 -15.78 -26.02
CA GLU A 12 -28.25 -15.13 -24.70
C GLU A 12 -27.09 -14.14 -24.59
N CYS A 13 -25.90 -14.53 -25.06
CA CYS A 13 -24.74 -13.65 -25.08
C CYS A 13 -25.01 -12.38 -25.90
N LEU A 14 -25.55 -12.51 -27.11
CA LEU A 14 -25.85 -11.36 -27.97
C LEU A 14 -26.99 -10.50 -27.40
N ALA A 15 -28.02 -11.11 -26.82
CA ALA A 15 -29.12 -10.40 -26.17
C ALA A 15 -28.66 -9.59 -24.93
N SER A 16 -27.59 -10.03 -24.24
CA SER A 16 -26.98 -9.30 -23.13
C SER A 16 -26.11 -8.10 -23.55
N GLY A 17 -25.97 -7.85 -24.86
CA GLY A 17 -25.15 -6.76 -25.40
C GLY A 17 -23.66 -7.11 -25.56
N LYS A 18 -23.28 -8.39 -25.43
CA LYS A 18 -21.90 -8.86 -25.60
C LYS A 18 -21.51 -8.82 -27.08
N ALA A 19 -20.37 -8.19 -27.38
CA ALA A 19 -19.89 -8.05 -28.75
C ALA A 19 -19.51 -9.41 -29.38
N ARG A 20 -19.76 -9.56 -30.69
CA ARG A 20 -19.62 -10.84 -31.41
C ARG A 20 -18.21 -11.42 -31.38
N ASP A 21 -17.21 -10.58 -31.45
CA ASP A 21 -15.79 -10.94 -31.34
C ASP A 21 -15.47 -11.54 -29.96
N LEU A 22 -16.13 -11.07 -28.89
CA LEU A 22 -16.00 -11.63 -27.55
C LEU A 22 -16.73 -12.98 -27.42
N VAL A 23 -17.91 -13.12 -28.03
CA VAL A 23 -18.62 -14.42 -28.07
C VAL A 23 -17.80 -15.46 -28.83
N LEU A 24 -17.20 -15.08 -29.96
CA LEU A 24 -16.29 -15.91 -30.74
C LEU A 24 -15.07 -16.32 -29.91
N ARG A 25 -14.42 -15.37 -29.22
CA ARG A 25 -13.23 -15.63 -28.40
C ARG A 25 -13.52 -16.59 -27.24
N ASP A 26 -14.66 -16.43 -26.57
CA ASP A 26 -15.04 -17.28 -25.44
C ASP A 26 -15.34 -18.70 -25.88
N LEU A 27 -16.05 -18.89 -26.99
CA LEU A 27 -16.35 -20.22 -27.51
C LEU A 27 -15.10 -20.95 -28.01
N LEU A 28 -14.17 -20.24 -28.66
CA LEU A 28 -12.86 -20.79 -29.01
C LEU A 28 -12.08 -21.22 -27.75
N SER A 29 -12.15 -20.45 -26.66
CA SER A 29 -11.47 -20.78 -25.40
C SER A 29 -12.07 -22.00 -24.67
N LEU A 30 -13.33 -22.33 -24.96
CA LEU A 30 -14.04 -23.50 -24.45
C LEU A 30 -13.84 -24.75 -25.33
N GLY A 31 -13.01 -24.64 -26.38
CA GLY A 31 -12.63 -25.77 -27.24
C GLY A 31 -13.58 -26.02 -28.42
N TRP A 32 -14.49 -25.10 -28.72
CA TRP A 32 -15.35 -25.19 -29.90
C TRP A 32 -14.60 -24.84 -31.18
N GLN A 33 -14.96 -25.48 -32.30
CA GLN A 33 -14.29 -25.22 -33.56
C GLN A 33 -14.81 -23.93 -34.22
N GLU A 34 -13.89 -23.15 -34.79
CA GLU A 34 -14.18 -21.87 -35.43
C GLU A 34 -15.28 -21.97 -36.51
N ALA A 35 -15.28 -23.07 -37.28
CA ALA A 35 -16.30 -23.33 -38.30
C ALA A 35 -17.71 -23.49 -37.70
N GLU A 36 -17.84 -24.14 -36.54
CA GLU A 36 -19.13 -24.36 -35.86
C GLU A 36 -19.64 -23.06 -35.24
N ILE A 37 -18.75 -22.22 -34.70
CA ILE A 37 -19.09 -20.93 -34.12
C ILE A 37 -19.57 -19.95 -35.21
N HIS A 38 -18.89 -19.93 -36.36
CA HIS A 38 -19.30 -19.11 -37.50
C HIS A 38 -20.65 -19.53 -38.07
N GLU A 39 -20.94 -20.83 -38.12
CA GLU A 39 -22.25 -21.36 -38.55
C GLU A 39 -23.39 -20.83 -37.66
N VAL A 40 -23.18 -20.77 -36.33
CA VAL A 40 -24.17 -20.25 -35.37
C VAL A 40 -24.32 -18.74 -35.47
N LEU A 41 -23.21 -17.99 -35.51
CA LEU A 41 -23.23 -16.54 -35.58
C LEU A 41 -23.88 -16.00 -36.86
N GLN A 42 -23.81 -16.77 -37.96
CA GLN A 42 -24.48 -16.46 -39.22
C GLN A 42 -25.99 -16.75 -39.18
N GLY A 43 -26.42 -17.80 -38.47
CA GLY A 43 -27.83 -18.19 -38.37
C GLY A 43 -28.71 -17.26 -37.51
N GLU A 44 -28.11 -16.50 -36.61
CA GLU A 44 -28.81 -15.63 -35.63
C GLU A 44 -28.91 -14.15 -36.07
N MET A 45 -28.90 -13.88 -37.38
CA MET A 45 -29.14 -12.54 -37.96
C MET A 45 -30.56 -12.39 -38.54
N PRO A 46 -31.22 -11.23 -38.37
CA PRO A 46 -32.25 -10.77 -39.30
C PRO A 46 -31.59 -10.28 -40.60
N ASP A 47 -32.19 -10.67 -41.72
CA ASP A 47 -31.78 -10.36 -43.09
C ASP A 47 -31.82 -8.84 -43.36
N VAL A 48 -30.68 -8.26 -43.78
CA VAL A 48 -30.62 -6.91 -44.34
C VAL A 48 -30.10 -7.01 -45.76
N THR A 49 -31.03 -7.28 -46.66
CA THR A 49 -30.88 -7.02 -48.09
C THR A 49 -31.61 -5.71 -48.43
N SER A 50 -30.87 -4.69 -48.88
CA SER A 50 -31.36 -3.83 -49.96
C SER A 50 -30.23 -3.02 -50.60
N SER A 51 -30.08 -3.27 -51.89
CA SER A 51 -29.23 -2.65 -52.90
C SER A 51 -29.40 -1.14 -53.09
N THR A 52 -28.37 -0.46 -53.61
CA THR A 52 -28.45 0.15 -54.96
C THR A 52 -27.07 0.57 -55.50
N ARG A 53 -26.88 0.31 -56.80
CA ARG A 53 -25.71 0.66 -57.63
C ARG A 53 -25.78 2.12 -58.08
N LEU A 54 -24.63 2.74 -58.37
CA LEU A 54 -24.44 3.49 -59.63
C LEU A 54 -22.96 3.69 -59.98
N ALA A 55 -22.63 3.40 -61.23
CA ALA A 55 -21.33 3.56 -61.87
C ALA A 55 -21.22 4.95 -62.51
N GLY A 56 -19.99 5.46 -62.67
CA GLY A 56 -19.70 6.65 -63.47
C GLY A 56 -18.21 6.82 -63.74
N LEU A 57 -17.84 6.72 -65.02
CA LEU A 57 -16.49 6.89 -65.59
C LEU A 57 -15.86 8.27 -65.33
N ILE A 58 -14.53 8.35 -65.41
CA ILE A 58 -13.77 9.30 -66.29
C ILE A 58 -12.32 8.79 -66.44
N ASN A 59 -11.90 8.61 -67.70
CA ASN A 59 -10.51 8.48 -68.15
C ASN A 59 -9.89 9.88 -68.26
N ILE A 60 -8.68 10.13 -67.74
CA ILE A 60 -7.75 11.11 -68.30
C ILE A 60 -6.30 10.59 -68.23
N THR A 61 -5.68 10.62 -69.40
CA THR A 61 -4.28 10.32 -69.70
C THR A 61 -3.33 11.48 -69.39
N SER A 62 -2.05 11.13 -69.27
CA SER A 62 -0.84 11.91 -69.62
C SER A 62 -0.14 12.75 -68.55
N SER A 63 1.15 12.40 -68.42
CA SER A 63 2.33 13.22 -68.12
C SER A 63 2.22 14.32 -67.06
N LEU A 64 2.72 14.02 -65.86
CA LEU A 64 3.51 14.91 -64.99
C LEU A 64 3.70 14.21 -63.65
N ALA A 65 4.81 13.49 -63.44
CA ALA A 65 4.96 12.73 -62.22
C ALA A 65 6.40 12.44 -61.79
N LEU A 66 7.40 13.21 -62.24
CA LEU A 66 8.69 13.22 -61.52
C LEU A 66 8.57 13.79 -60.09
N PRO A 67 7.67 14.77 -59.81
CA PRO A 67 7.34 15.16 -58.42
C PRO A 67 6.49 14.11 -57.68
N ALA A 68 5.65 13.35 -58.40
CA ALA A 68 4.84 12.29 -57.81
C ALA A 68 5.69 11.06 -57.47
N LEU A 69 6.79 10.79 -58.18
CA LEU A 69 7.72 9.70 -57.83
C LEU A 69 8.50 10.02 -56.55
N VAL A 70 8.88 11.28 -56.31
CA VAL A 70 9.50 11.72 -55.05
C VAL A 70 8.48 11.72 -53.92
N GLY A 71 7.23 12.12 -54.20
CA GLY A 71 6.11 11.97 -53.26
C GLY A 71 5.80 10.50 -52.93
N ILE A 72 5.84 9.61 -53.90
CA ILE A 72 5.65 8.17 -53.71
C ILE A 72 6.83 7.53 -53.01
N ILE A 73 8.07 7.98 -53.20
CA ILE A 73 9.24 7.52 -52.45
C ILE A 73 9.23 8.06 -51.02
N LEU A 74 8.82 9.31 -50.78
CA LEU A 74 8.63 9.85 -49.42
C LEU A 74 7.42 9.24 -48.72
N VAL A 75 6.37 8.88 -49.46
CA VAL A 75 5.24 8.11 -48.94
C VAL A 75 5.66 6.65 -48.76
N LEU A 76 6.51 6.05 -49.58
CA LEU A 76 6.98 4.66 -49.43
C LEU A 76 8.03 4.53 -48.33
N VAL A 77 8.92 5.51 -48.17
CA VAL A 77 9.89 5.64 -47.07
C VAL A 77 9.18 6.07 -45.79
N GLY A 78 8.18 6.94 -45.90
CA GLY A 78 7.29 7.33 -44.81
C GLY A 78 6.36 6.19 -44.38
N THR A 79 5.86 5.37 -45.31
CA THR A 79 5.08 4.17 -45.01
C THR A 79 5.98 3.03 -44.60
N THR A 80 7.21 2.90 -45.09
CA THR A 80 8.14 1.90 -44.52
C THR A 80 8.64 2.35 -43.15
N LEU A 81 8.86 3.63 -42.87
CA LEU A 81 9.13 4.14 -41.51
C LEU A 81 7.89 4.06 -40.61
N TYR A 82 6.68 4.30 -41.12
CA TYR A 82 5.42 4.13 -40.40
C TYR A 82 5.11 2.64 -40.15
N LEU A 83 5.37 1.76 -41.13
CA LEU A 83 5.25 0.31 -41.01
C LEU A 83 6.45 -0.34 -40.30
N TRP A 84 7.57 0.36 -40.12
CA TRP A 84 8.71 -0.05 -39.26
C TRP A 84 8.51 0.46 -37.84
N ASN A 85 7.88 1.62 -37.65
CA ASN A 85 7.37 2.11 -36.37
C ASN A 85 6.15 1.30 -35.87
N GLU A 86 5.39 0.68 -36.77
CA GLU A 86 4.35 -0.32 -36.45
C GLU A 86 4.86 -1.78 -36.50
N ARG A 87 6.17 -2.02 -36.66
CA ARG A 87 6.79 -3.35 -36.52
C ARG A 87 7.58 -3.58 -35.23
N LEU A 88 7.31 -2.78 -34.21
CA LEU A 88 7.35 -3.27 -32.84
C LEU A 88 5.96 -3.81 -32.48
N ASP A 89 5.69 -4.99 -33.02
CA ASP A 89 4.53 -5.80 -32.68
C ASP A 89 4.55 -6.15 -31.19
N LEU A 90 3.78 -5.39 -30.39
CA LEU A 90 3.51 -5.67 -28.98
C LEU A 90 2.22 -6.46 -28.78
N SER A 91 1.56 -6.92 -29.86
CA SER A 91 0.25 -7.56 -29.81
C SER A 91 0.26 -9.01 -29.28
N ASN A 92 1.42 -9.49 -28.82
CA ASN A 92 1.54 -10.80 -28.18
C ASN A 92 2.35 -10.78 -26.87
N THR A 93 2.19 -9.72 -26.07
CA THR A 93 2.82 -9.63 -24.74
C THR A 93 1.78 -9.69 -23.62
N ASN A 94 2.14 -10.38 -22.52
CA ASN A 94 1.36 -10.44 -21.26
C ASN A 94 0.88 -9.05 -20.80
N THR A 95 1.57 -7.99 -21.18
CA THR A 95 1.30 -6.59 -20.89
C THR A 95 -0.09 -6.10 -21.32
N GLN A 96 -0.64 -6.55 -22.45
CA GLN A 96 -1.99 -6.13 -22.87
C GLN A 96 -3.10 -6.81 -22.05
N LYS A 97 -2.95 -8.11 -21.77
CA LYS A 97 -3.85 -8.88 -20.90
C LYS A 97 -3.83 -8.35 -19.47
N VAL A 98 -2.63 -8.00 -18.98
CA VAL A 98 -2.41 -7.35 -17.68
C VAL A 98 -3.05 -5.97 -17.65
N ARG A 99 -2.94 -5.17 -18.72
CA ARG A 99 -3.55 -3.85 -18.83
C ARG A 99 -5.09 -3.92 -18.88
N GLU A 100 -5.67 -4.87 -19.62
CA GLU A 100 -7.12 -5.12 -19.65
C GLU A 100 -7.64 -5.61 -18.29
N PHE A 101 -6.93 -6.53 -17.64
CA PHE A 101 -7.23 -7.02 -16.29
C PHE A 101 -7.22 -5.91 -15.24
N TYR A 102 -6.16 -5.08 -15.17
CA TYR A 102 -6.10 -3.95 -14.23
C TYR A 102 -7.09 -2.84 -14.56
N THR A 103 -7.47 -2.68 -15.83
CA THR A 103 -8.53 -1.73 -16.22
C THR A 103 -9.89 -2.21 -15.71
N GLN A 104 -10.18 -3.52 -15.77
CA GLN A 104 -11.37 -4.13 -15.18
C GLN A 104 -11.34 -4.12 -13.64
N LEU A 105 -10.17 -4.33 -13.03
CA LEU A 105 -9.98 -4.30 -11.57
C LEU A 105 -10.06 -2.87 -10.99
N ALA A 106 -9.64 -1.86 -11.77
CA ALA A 106 -9.81 -0.45 -11.41
C ALA A 106 -11.27 0.02 -11.57
N GLN A 107 -12.09 -0.71 -12.34
CA GLN A 107 -13.52 -0.47 -12.53
C GLN A 107 -14.39 -1.32 -11.60
N SER A 108 -13.84 -2.34 -10.94
CA SER A 108 -14.58 -3.13 -9.96
C SER A 108 -14.69 -2.36 -8.65
N GLN A 109 -15.92 -2.15 -8.20
CA GLN A 109 -16.22 -1.58 -6.88
C GLN A 109 -15.91 -2.58 -5.76
N ILE A 110 -14.65 -3.03 -5.64
CA ILE A 110 -14.19 -3.67 -4.41
C ILE A 110 -13.88 -2.52 -3.46
N ALA A 111 -14.89 -2.11 -2.71
CA ALA A 111 -14.73 -1.20 -1.60
C ALA A 111 -13.81 -1.86 -0.55
N PHE A 112 -12.62 -1.28 -0.34
CA PHE A 112 -11.76 -1.59 0.79
C PHE A 112 -12.36 -0.94 2.04
N THR A 113 -13.52 -1.42 2.47
CA THR A 113 -14.26 -0.91 3.64
C THR A 113 -14.23 -1.98 4.71
N ASP A 114 -13.16 -1.95 5.49
CA ASP A 114 -13.11 -2.22 6.94
C ASP A 114 -11.64 -2.52 7.29
N ALA A 115 -10.89 -1.47 7.60
CA ALA A 115 -9.71 -1.65 8.43
C ALA A 115 -10.25 -1.97 9.83
N GLY A 116 -10.42 -3.27 10.13
CA GLY A 116 -10.88 -3.73 11.44
C GLY A 116 -10.11 -3.04 12.58
N GLU A 117 -10.77 -2.87 13.72
CA GLU A 117 -10.15 -2.31 14.92
C GLU A 117 -8.89 -3.11 15.27
N MET A 118 -7.73 -2.48 15.08
CA MET A 118 -6.45 -3.09 15.43
C MET A 118 -6.26 -2.95 16.93
N VAL A 119 -6.64 -3.99 17.66
CA VAL A 119 -6.33 -4.13 19.08
C VAL A 119 -4.89 -4.64 19.17
N PHE A 120 -4.01 -3.84 19.77
CA PHE A 120 -2.69 -4.28 20.21
C PHE A 120 -2.87 -5.32 21.30
N PRO A 121 -2.15 -6.44 21.27
CA PRO A 121 -1.94 -7.15 22.50
C PRO A 121 -0.45 -7.34 22.76
N ASP A 122 -0.01 -6.86 23.91
CA ASP A 122 0.77 -7.71 24.82
C ASP A 122 0.20 -9.15 24.75
N GLU A 123 1.04 -10.19 24.71
CA GLU A 123 0.60 -11.59 24.65
C GLU A 123 -0.53 -11.88 25.65
N GLN A 124 -0.51 -11.22 26.81
CA GLN A 124 -1.53 -11.35 27.83
C GLN A 124 -2.93 -10.86 27.40
N GLU A 125 -3.02 -9.79 26.63
CA GLU A 125 -4.27 -9.29 26.05
C GLU A 125 -4.75 -10.18 24.90
N PHE A 126 -3.82 -10.81 24.15
CA PHE A 126 -4.18 -11.84 23.15
C PHE A 126 -4.80 -13.06 23.81
N LEU A 127 -4.16 -13.58 24.86
CA LEU A 127 -4.66 -14.71 25.62
C LEU A 127 -6.02 -14.39 26.23
N SER A 128 -6.21 -13.15 26.68
CA SER A 128 -7.49 -12.66 27.20
C SER A 128 -8.57 -12.59 26.10
N GLN A 129 -8.26 -12.07 24.92
CA GLN A 129 -9.20 -11.98 23.79
C GLN A 129 -9.58 -13.37 23.26
N LYS A 130 -8.60 -14.27 23.12
CA LYS A 130 -8.86 -15.68 22.78
C LYS A 130 -9.75 -16.35 23.82
N ALA A 131 -9.46 -16.14 25.11
CA ALA A 131 -10.28 -16.67 26.20
C ALA A 131 -11.72 -16.12 26.12
N ALA A 132 -11.90 -14.84 25.81
CA ALA A 132 -13.22 -14.24 25.59
C ALA A 132 -13.96 -14.91 24.42
N TYR A 133 -13.34 -15.09 23.26
CA TYR A 133 -13.95 -15.79 22.13
C TYR A 133 -14.33 -17.23 22.45
N VAL A 134 -13.50 -17.95 23.20
CA VAL A 134 -13.80 -19.30 23.66
C VAL A 134 -14.98 -19.31 24.62
N GLN A 135 -14.99 -18.40 25.61
CA GLN A 135 -16.04 -18.27 26.61
C GLN A 135 -17.40 -17.90 25.99
N ASP A 136 -17.39 -16.96 25.05
CA ASP A 136 -18.58 -16.49 24.34
C ASP A 136 -19.05 -17.45 23.24
N LYS A 137 -18.32 -18.55 23.04
CA LYS A 137 -18.61 -19.58 22.02
C LYS A 137 -18.63 -18.99 20.61
N ASN A 138 -17.71 -18.08 20.33
CA ASN A 138 -17.50 -17.55 18.99
C ASN A 138 -16.78 -18.60 18.12
N SER A 139 -17.13 -18.65 16.83
CA SER A 139 -16.29 -19.35 15.85
C SER A 139 -15.26 -18.38 15.28
N PHE A 140 -13.99 -18.76 15.28
CA PHE A 140 -12.89 -17.90 14.83
C PHE A 140 -11.72 -18.72 14.28
N ILE A 141 -10.81 -18.03 13.61
CA ILE A 141 -9.55 -18.59 13.13
C ILE A 141 -8.43 -18.05 14.01
N GLU A 142 -7.60 -18.92 14.57
CA GLU A 142 -6.35 -18.56 15.23
C GLU A 142 -5.20 -18.85 14.27
N ALA A 143 -4.36 -17.86 13.98
CA ALA A 143 -3.09 -18.02 13.28
C ALA A 143 -1.95 -17.68 14.26
N ASP A 144 -1.34 -18.71 14.84
CA ASP A 144 -0.19 -18.58 15.74
C ASP A 144 1.10 -18.66 14.92
N LEU A 145 1.70 -17.50 14.65
CA LEU A 145 2.93 -17.36 13.86
C LEU A 145 4.18 -17.84 14.60
N ARG A 146 4.12 -18.01 15.93
CA ARG A 146 5.22 -18.53 16.76
C ARG A 146 5.39 -20.01 16.52
N THR A 147 4.26 -20.71 16.55
CA THR A 147 4.19 -22.15 16.33
C THR A 147 3.94 -22.52 14.87
N MET A 148 3.82 -21.50 14.00
CA MET A 148 3.51 -21.61 12.58
C MET A 148 2.29 -22.50 12.33
N GLN A 149 1.20 -22.24 13.06
CA GLN A 149 -0.03 -23.04 13.03
C GLN A 149 -1.29 -22.19 12.89
N ILE A 150 -2.26 -22.71 12.14
CA ILE A 150 -3.63 -22.20 12.11
C ILE A 150 -4.56 -23.20 12.79
N THR A 151 -5.31 -22.76 13.81
CA THR A 151 -6.34 -23.55 14.48
C THR A 151 -7.72 -22.98 14.22
N LEU A 152 -8.65 -23.84 13.80
CA LEU A 152 -10.03 -23.47 13.50
C LEU A 152 -10.92 -23.73 14.72
N TYR A 153 -11.46 -22.69 15.34
CA TYR A 153 -12.34 -22.82 16.51
C TYR A 153 -13.80 -22.75 16.09
N GLU A 154 -14.57 -23.81 16.37
CA GLU A 154 -16.01 -23.80 16.14
C GLU A 154 -16.75 -23.68 17.47
N LYS A 155 -17.52 -22.60 17.63
CA LYS A 155 -18.28 -22.31 18.86
C LYS A 155 -17.43 -22.37 20.13
N GLY A 156 -16.22 -21.79 20.06
CA GLY A 156 -15.24 -21.77 21.14
C GLY A 156 -14.45 -23.08 21.33
N VAL A 157 -14.72 -24.13 20.55
CA VAL A 157 -14.01 -25.41 20.66
C VAL A 157 -12.92 -25.50 19.61
N ALA A 158 -11.68 -25.76 20.04
CA ALA A 158 -10.55 -25.97 19.13
C ALA A 158 -10.80 -27.19 18.24
N GLY A 159 -10.80 -26.97 16.93
CA GLY A 159 -10.99 -27.98 15.92
C GLY A 159 -9.68 -28.37 15.25
N LYS A 160 -9.65 -28.31 13.93
CA LYS A 160 -8.48 -28.73 13.14
C LYS A 160 -7.35 -27.70 13.27
N THR A 161 -6.14 -28.20 13.44
CA THR A 161 -4.90 -27.42 13.37
C THR A 161 -4.13 -27.75 12.09
N LEU A 162 -3.59 -26.74 11.43
CA LEU A 162 -2.98 -26.76 10.10
C LEU A 162 -1.64 -26.04 10.14
N GLU A 163 -0.70 -26.44 9.30
CA GLU A 163 0.63 -25.84 9.24
C GLU A 163 0.64 -24.55 8.40
N ILE A 164 1.27 -23.51 8.94
CA ILE A 164 1.70 -22.33 8.19
C ILE A 164 3.08 -22.63 7.62
N LEU A 165 3.23 -22.49 6.30
CA LEU A 165 4.50 -22.75 5.62
C LEU A 165 5.41 -21.52 5.63
N THR A 166 4.83 -20.33 5.43
CA THR A 166 5.58 -19.06 5.49
C THR A 166 4.70 -17.91 5.95
N LYS A 167 5.35 -16.92 6.55
CA LYS A 167 4.78 -15.62 6.92
C LYS A 167 5.65 -14.49 6.37
N GLY A 168 5.18 -13.27 6.55
CA GLY A 168 5.95 -12.05 6.36
C GLY A 168 7.17 -11.98 7.23
N LYS A 169 8.26 -11.46 6.67
CA LYS A 169 9.51 -11.28 7.40
C LYS A 169 9.34 -10.14 8.41
N GLU A 170 9.72 -10.39 9.65
CA GLU A 170 9.74 -9.37 10.71
C GLU A 170 10.62 -8.18 10.34
N GLY A 171 10.16 -6.98 10.67
CA GLY A 171 10.79 -5.70 10.35
C GLY A 171 10.74 -5.33 8.86
N SER A 172 10.28 -6.23 7.99
CA SER A 172 10.19 -5.95 6.55
C SER A 172 8.92 -5.18 6.22
N TRP A 173 8.92 -4.54 5.04
CA TRP A 173 7.74 -3.90 4.46
C TRP A 173 6.50 -4.80 4.45
N TRP A 174 6.72 -6.11 4.29
CA TRP A 174 5.71 -7.14 4.22
C TRP A 174 5.67 -7.96 5.52
N GLU A 175 6.00 -7.41 6.69
CA GLU A 175 5.77 -8.10 7.97
C GLU A 175 4.29 -8.46 8.12
N THR A 176 3.98 -9.70 8.51
CA THR A 176 2.60 -10.11 8.74
C THR A 176 2.03 -9.35 9.93
N PRO A 177 0.90 -8.63 9.78
CA PRO A 177 0.33 -7.85 10.86
C PRO A 177 -0.30 -8.79 11.90
N THR A 178 0.04 -8.58 13.17
CA THR A 178 -0.59 -9.26 14.32
C THR A 178 -1.76 -8.47 14.85
N GLY A 179 -2.74 -9.14 15.47
CA GLY A 179 -3.93 -8.48 16.03
C GLY A 179 -5.21 -9.30 15.89
N ASP A 180 -6.33 -8.66 16.28
CA ASP A 180 -7.69 -9.20 16.15
C ASP A 180 -8.36 -8.62 14.91
N TYR A 181 -8.55 -9.47 13.90
CA TYR A 181 -9.07 -9.10 12.58
C TYR A 181 -10.38 -9.79 12.29
N LYS A 182 -10.96 -9.50 11.11
CA LYS A 182 -12.11 -10.22 10.57
C LYS A 182 -11.83 -10.64 9.15
N VAL A 183 -12.49 -11.70 8.69
CA VAL A 183 -12.53 -12.04 7.27
C VAL A 183 -13.23 -10.92 6.51
N LEU A 184 -12.48 -10.17 5.72
CA LEU A 184 -12.99 -9.06 4.90
C LEU A 184 -13.57 -9.58 3.58
N GLY A 185 -12.91 -10.56 2.99
CA GLY A 185 -13.26 -11.09 1.67
C GLY A 185 -12.62 -12.45 1.42
N LYS A 186 -13.16 -13.15 0.43
CA LYS A 186 -12.75 -14.51 0.06
C LYS A 186 -12.71 -14.65 -1.47
N SER A 187 -11.64 -15.24 -2.00
CA SER A 187 -11.53 -15.62 -3.41
C SER A 187 -10.96 -17.03 -3.57
N VAL A 188 -11.60 -17.85 -4.40
CA VAL A 188 -11.10 -19.20 -4.73
C VAL A 188 -9.75 -19.13 -5.44
N ASN A 189 -9.50 -18.07 -6.21
CA ASN A 189 -8.23 -17.83 -6.86
C ASN A 189 -7.96 -16.32 -6.81
N GLY A 190 -7.39 -15.85 -5.70
CA GLY A 190 -7.04 -14.43 -5.54
C GLY A 190 -5.83 -14.10 -6.39
N TYR A 191 -5.81 -12.95 -7.06
CA TYR A 191 -4.63 -12.52 -7.80
C TYR A 191 -3.81 -11.55 -6.96
N SER A 192 -2.52 -11.83 -6.79
CA SER A 192 -1.56 -10.89 -6.23
C SER A 192 -0.91 -10.12 -7.37
N SER A 193 -1.25 -8.85 -7.47
CA SER A 193 -0.61 -7.89 -8.34
C SER A 193 0.82 -7.51 -7.92
N ILE A 194 1.27 -7.95 -6.74
CA ILE A 194 2.66 -7.84 -6.27
C ILE A 194 3.50 -8.87 -6.98
N GLY A 195 3.12 -10.14 -6.79
CA GLY A 195 3.87 -11.26 -7.32
C GLY A 195 3.56 -11.60 -8.76
N ASN A 196 2.44 -11.13 -9.29
CA ASN A 196 1.80 -11.62 -10.51
C ASN A 196 1.55 -13.11 -10.42
N VAL A 197 0.95 -13.46 -9.30
CA VAL A 197 0.71 -14.85 -8.92
C VAL A 197 -0.73 -15.01 -8.48
N TRP A 198 -1.32 -16.11 -8.89
CA TRP A 198 -2.60 -16.59 -8.43
C TRP A 198 -2.40 -17.32 -7.11
N MET A 199 -3.07 -16.83 -6.09
CA MET A 199 -3.11 -17.32 -4.72
C MET A 199 -4.40 -18.10 -4.50
N PRO A 200 -4.37 -19.43 -4.58
CA PRO A 200 -5.56 -20.25 -4.41
C PRO A 200 -6.11 -20.12 -2.99
N TYR A 201 -7.44 -20.12 -2.86
CA TYR A 201 -8.17 -20.10 -1.59
C TYR A 201 -7.77 -18.94 -0.67
N SER A 202 -7.77 -17.74 -1.23
CA SER A 202 -7.41 -16.50 -0.56
C SER A 202 -8.52 -16.00 0.38
N ILE A 203 -8.14 -15.67 1.61
CA ILE A 203 -8.98 -15.00 2.60
C ILE A 203 -8.27 -13.70 2.99
N GLN A 204 -8.89 -12.56 2.70
CA GLN A 204 -8.38 -11.26 3.09
C GLN A 204 -8.77 -10.97 4.54
N PHE A 205 -7.81 -10.54 5.36
CA PHE A 205 -8.06 -10.23 6.78
C PHE A 205 -7.58 -8.83 7.19
N TYR A 206 -6.59 -8.26 6.49
CA TYR A 206 -6.12 -6.91 6.75
C TYR A 206 -5.47 -6.30 5.51
N GLY A 207 -5.93 -5.16 5.01
CA GLY A 207 -5.29 -4.47 3.88
C GLY A 207 -4.96 -5.43 2.72
N ASN A 208 -3.66 -5.58 2.41
CA ASN A 208 -3.13 -6.50 1.38
C ASN A 208 -2.66 -7.86 1.91
N TYR A 209 -3.00 -8.21 3.15
CA TYR A 209 -2.58 -9.43 3.82
C TYR A 209 -3.69 -10.48 3.77
N LEU A 210 -3.31 -11.67 3.32
CA LEU A 210 -4.23 -12.78 3.10
C LEU A 210 -3.72 -14.05 3.80
N LEU A 211 -4.66 -14.92 4.15
CA LEU A 211 -4.41 -16.35 4.29
C LEU A 211 -4.58 -16.97 2.90
N HIS A 212 -3.63 -17.74 2.40
CA HIS A 212 -3.77 -18.37 1.08
C HIS A 212 -2.95 -19.65 0.90
N GLY A 213 -3.25 -20.39 -0.18
CA GLY A 213 -2.51 -21.59 -0.61
C GLY A 213 -1.26 -21.26 -1.41
N TRP A 214 -0.63 -22.25 -2.03
CA TRP A 214 0.63 -22.03 -2.73
C TRP A 214 0.43 -21.17 -4.00
N PRO A 215 1.07 -19.98 -4.10
CA PRO A 215 0.89 -19.12 -5.27
C PRO A 215 1.53 -19.71 -6.53
N ASN A 216 0.91 -19.48 -7.68
CA ASN A 216 1.45 -19.88 -8.98
C ASN A 216 1.46 -18.68 -9.93
N TYR A 217 2.46 -18.59 -10.79
CA TYR A 217 2.49 -17.63 -11.89
C TYR A 217 1.35 -17.91 -12.89
N ASP A 218 1.13 -16.99 -13.83
CA ASP A 218 0.08 -17.12 -14.86
C ASP A 218 0.20 -18.39 -15.71
N ASP A 219 1.42 -18.91 -15.88
CA ASP A 219 1.70 -20.16 -16.60
C ASP A 219 1.44 -21.43 -15.75
N GLY A 220 1.01 -21.27 -14.50
CA GLY A 220 0.76 -22.34 -13.54
C GLY A 220 2.00 -22.80 -12.78
N THR A 221 3.17 -22.24 -13.04
CA THR A 221 4.40 -22.58 -12.34
C THR A 221 4.32 -22.11 -10.88
N PRO A 222 4.58 -22.97 -9.88
CA PRO A 222 4.56 -22.55 -8.48
C PRO A 222 5.70 -21.59 -8.16
N VAL A 223 5.43 -20.61 -7.29
CA VAL A 223 6.49 -19.72 -6.79
C VAL A 223 7.53 -20.52 -5.98
N PRO A 224 8.80 -20.06 -5.93
CA PRO A 224 9.82 -20.68 -5.08
C PRO A 224 9.42 -20.73 -3.61
N GLN A 225 9.98 -21.68 -2.85
CA GLN A 225 9.70 -21.80 -1.41
C GLN A 225 10.05 -20.52 -0.63
N GLY A 226 11.14 -19.84 -1.00
CA GLY A 226 11.54 -18.57 -0.37
C GLY A 226 10.69 -17.35 -0.75
N TYR A 227 9.73 -17.49 -1.68
CA TYR A 227 8.83 -16.39 -2.06
C TYR A 227 7.89 -16.06 -0.90
N SER A 228 7.98 -14.83 -0.37
CA SER A 228 7.09 -14.31 0.66
C SER A 228 6.74 -12.86 0.37
N GLY A 229 5.44 -12.55 0.33
CA GLY A 229 4.87 -11.21 0.15
C GLY A 229 4.10 -10.73 1.38
N GLY A 230 4.42 -11.27 2.56
CA GLY A 230 3.84 -10.86 3.83
C GLY A 230 2.58 -11.58 4.28
N CYS A 231 1.94 -12.28 3.37
CA CYS A 231 0.78 -13.12 3.65
C CYS A 231 1.15 -14.38 4.46
N ILE A 232 0.13 -14.98 5.08
CA ILE A 232 0.25 -16.27 5.75
C ILE A 232 -0.06 -17.34 4.70
N ARG A 233 0.96 -18.10 4.32
CA ARG A 233 0.85 -19.14 3.28
C ARG A 233 0.78 -20.51 3.91
N MET A 234 -0.15 -21.32 3.42
CA MET A 234 -0.30 -22.74 3.73
C MET A 234 -0.09 -23.58 2.48
N SER A 235 -0.12 -24.90 2.63
CA SER A 235 -0.32 -25.78 1.48
C SER A 235 -1.67 -25.45 0.81
N THR A 236 -1.79 -25.59 -0.51
CA THR A 236 -3.06 -25.31 -1.21
C THR A 236 -4.22 -26.17 -0.69
N LYS A 237 -3.91 -27.40 -0.24
CA LYS A 237 -4.88 -28.29 0.37
C LYS A 237 -5.39 -27.76 1.71
N ASP A 238 -4.49 -27.28 2.58
CA ASP A 238 -4.85 -26.78 3.90
C ASP A 238 -5.50 -25.40 3.82
N ALA A 239 -5.04 -24.54 2.92
CA ALA A 239 -5.69 -23.27 2.62
C ALA A 239 -7.15 -23.46 2.19
N LYS A 240 -7.44 -24.50 1.40
CA LYS A 240 -8.83 -24.84 1.05
C LYS A 240 -9.67 -25.15 2.30
N VAL A 241 -9.10 -25.88 3.26
CA VAL A 241 -9.81 -26.23 4.50
C VAL A 241 -10.13 -24.98 5.32
N VAL A 242 -9.18 -24.06 5.47
CA VAL A 242 -9.41 -22.77 6.13
C VAL A 242 -10.44 -21.95 5.37
N PHE A 243 -10.35 -21.92 4.03
CA PHE A 243 -11.28 -21.22 3.16
C PHE A 243 -12.71 -21.75 3.26
N ASP A 244 -12.90 -23.06 3.29
CA ASP A 244 -14.24 -23.65 3.42
C ASP A 244 -14.85 -23.35 4.80
N PHE A 245 -14.02 -23.26 5.85
CA PHE A 245 -14.42 -22.91 7.21
C PHE A 245 -14.76 -21.41 7.38
N ALA A 246 -13.94 -20.53 6.81
CA ALA A 246 -14.04 -19.08 6.98
C ALA A 246 -15.35 -18.50 6.45
N LYS A 247 -15.94 -17.53 7.16
CA LYS A 247 -17.10 -16.74 6.71
C LYS A 247 -16.73 -15.25 6.77
N VAL A 248 -17.21 -14.45 5.83
CA VAL A 248 -17.03 -12.98 5.88
C VAL A 248 -17.57 -12.45 7.22
N GLY A 249 -16.78 -11.61 7.89
CA GLY A 249 -17.03 -11.11 9.25
C GLY A 249 -16.57 -12.03 10.39
N MET A 250 -16.13 -13.26 10.11
CA MET A 250 -15.60 -14.17 11.13
C MET A 250 -14.29 -13.61 11.71
N PRO A 251 -14.09 -13.63 13.03
CA PRO A 251 -12.83 -13.19 13.64
C PRO A 251 -11.63 -14.03 13.20
N ILE A 252 -10.50 -13.36 13.01
CA ILE A 252 -9.18 -13.94 12.76
C ILE A 252 -8.20 -13.33 13.77
N LEU A 253 -7.76 -14.15 14.71
CA LEU A 253 -6.72 -13.80 15.66
C LEU A 253 -5.35 -14.17 15.08
N VAL A 254 -4.48 -13.20 14.83
CA VAL A 254 -3.11 -13.42 14.34
C VAL A 254 -2.11 -13.07 15.44
N LEU A 255 -1.36 -14.07 15.90
CA LEU A 255 -0.45 -13.98 17.03
C LEU A 255 1.01 -14.13 16.60
N GLU A 256 1.88 -13.35 17.21
CA GLU A 256 3.32 -13.58 17.19
C GLU A 256 3.89 -13.20 18.56
N GLU A 257 4.92 -13.92 19.00
CA GLU A 257 5.77 -13.53 20.12
C GLU A 257 6.81 -12.64 19.49
N LYS A 258 6.72 -11.34 19.80
CA LYS A 258 7.93 -10.54 19.72
C LYS A 258 8.77 -11.03 20.89
N GLU A 259 10.03 -11.39 20.65
CA GLU A 259 10.99 -11.53 21.75
C GLU A 259 10.76 -10.34 22.69
N GLU A 260 10.72 -10.57 24.01
CA GLU A 260 10.80 -9.47 24.96
C GLU A 260 12.01 -8.64 24.55
N HIS A 261 11.76 -7.52 23.88
CA HIS A 261 12.81 -6.60 23.55
C HIS A 261 13.30 -6.11 24.90
N LYS A 262 14.45 -6.62 25.32
CA LYS A 262 15.13 -6.14 26.52
C LYS A 262 15.69 -4.78 26.16
N PHE A 263 14.84 -3.79 26.30
CA PHE A 263 15.23 -2.40 26.22
C PHE A 263 16.17 -2.09 27.37
N GLY A 264 17.08 -1.16 27.12
CA GLY A 264 17.86 -0.56 28.20
C GLY A 264 16.95 0.15 29.20
N ALA A 265 17.56 0.69 30.24
CA ALA A 265 16.87 1.61 31.14
C ALA A 265 17.75 2.83 31.35
N LEU A 266 17.12 4.00 31.38
CA LEU A 266 17.81 5.23 31.72
C LEU A 266 18.16 5.20 33.20
N THR A 267 19.45 5.39 33.51
CA THR A 267 19.92 5.54 34.89
C THR A 267 20.28 7.01 35.11
N PRO A 268 19.57 7.74 36.00
CA PRO A 268 19.89 9.14 36.26
C PRO A 268 21.32 9.32 36.79
N ASN A 269 22.00 10.34 36.29
CA ASN A 269 23.28 10.78 36.84
C ASN A 269 23.03 11.57 38.14
N ALA A 270 24.06 11.68 39.00
CA ALA A 270 23.96 12.44 40.25
C ALA A 270 23.91 13.98 40.08
N THR A 271 23.82 14.47 38.84
CA THR A 271 23.87 15.89 38.49
C THR A 271 22.60 16.32 37.77
N ASP A 272 21.90 17.32 38.30
CA ASP A 272 20.76 17.98 37.66
C ASP A 272 21.26 19.04 36.67
N ALA A 273 21.53 18.65 35.42
CA ALA A 273 21.89 19.64 34.41
C ALA A 273 20.66 20.51 34.12
N VAL A 274 20.85 21.83 34.22
CA VAL A 274 19.78 22.81 33.95
C VAL A 274 19.38 22.73 32.49
N LEU A 275 18.08 22.57 32.22
CA LEU A 275 17.53 22.64 30.87
C LEU A 275 17.66 24.08 30.33
N PRO A 276 18.45 24.31 29.25
CA PRO A 276 18.51 25.61 28.62
C PRO A 276 17.15 26.04 28.06
N PRO A 277 16.90 27.34 27.82
CA PRO A 277 15.66 27.81 27.25
C PRO A 277 15.35 27.13 25.90
N ILE A 278 14.16 26.53 25.81
CA ILE A 278 13.63 25.89 24.60
C ILE A 278 12.59 26.82 23.96
N GLY A 279 12.78 27.14 22.68
CA GLY A 279 11.92 28.02 21.88
C GLY A 279 10.58 27.38 21.48
N ALA A 280 10.53 26.04 21.42
CA ALA A 280 9.32 25.28 21.12
C ALA A 280 8.19 25.61 22.11
N LYS A 281 6.97 25.72 21.59
CA LYS A 281 5.78 25.94 22.41
C LYS A 281 5.44 24.70 23.22
N ALA A 282 5.55 23.52 22.60
CA ALA A 282 5.42 22.23 23.25
C ALA A 282 6.53 21.28 22.82
N PHE A 283 6.92 20.38 23.71
CA PHE A 283 7.84 19.30 23.39
C PHE A 283 7.61 18.08 24.29
N LEU A 284 8.10 16.93 23.82
CA LEU A 284 8.13 15.68 24.57
C LEU A 284 9.43 14.92 24.26
N VAL A 285 10.08 14.43 25.31
CA VAL A 285 11.14 13.43 25.27
C VAL A 285 10.58 12.19 25.97
N THR A 286 10.48 11.09 25.25
CA THR A 286 9.83 9.87 25.74
C THR A 286 10.54 8.63 25.26
N ASP A 287 10.58 7.61 26.11
CA ASP A 287 10.97 6.27 25.73
C ASP A 287 9.83 5.61 24.95
N LEU A 288 10.05 5.33 23.66
CA LEU A 288 9.05 4.67 22.82
C LEU A 288 8.79 3.22 23.22
N SER A 289 9.65 2.61 24.03
CA SER A 289 9.44 1.23 24.44
C SER A 289 8.45 1.06 25.56
N SER A 290 8.57 1.88 26.60
CA SER A 290 7.69 1.87 27.77
C SER A 290 6.55 2.89 27.66
N GLY A 291 6.70 3.92 26.82
CA GLY A 291 5.86 5.11 26.85
C GLY A 291 6.18 6.05 28.01
N GLU A 292 7.25 5.80 28.77
CA GLU A 292 7.65 6.66 29.88
C GLU A 292 8.01 8.06 29.38
N THR A 293 7.48 9.07 30.07
CA THR A 293 7.79 10.48 29.78
C THR A 293 9.02 10.89 30.58
N ILE A 294 10.06 11.31 29.86
CA ILE A 294 11.34 11.71 30.45
C ILE A 294 11.34 13.22 30.71
N LEU A 295 10.86 13.99 29.74
CA LEU A 295 10.78 15.44 29.84
C LEU A 295 9.68 15.97 28.92
N GLU A 296 8.88 16.92 29.40
CA GLU A 296 7.77 17.47 28.64
C GLU A 296 7.55 18.96 28.87
N LYS A 297 6.88 19.60 27.91
CA LYS A 297 6.30 20.93 28.04
C LYS A 297 5.00 20.95 27.24
N ARG A 298 3.88 21.18 27.93
CA ARG A 298 2.54 21.31 27.32
C ARG A 298 2.20 20.14 26.40
N ALA A 299 2.52 18.92 26.84
CA ALA A 299 2.44 17.74 25.98
C ALA A 299 1.03 17.34 25.56
N GLU A 300 0.02 17.77 26.32
CA GLU A 300 -1.42 17.55 26.06
C GLU A 300 -2.07 18.69 25.24
N GLU A 301 -1.37 19.82 25.03
CA GLU A 301 -1.94 20.94 24.27
C GLU A 301 -1.93 20.64 22.76
N LYS A 302 -3.02 21.01 22.08
CA LYS A 302 -3.19 20.81 20.64
C LYS A 302 -2.49 21.91 19.85
N PHE A 303 -1.62 21.52 18.92
CA PHE A 303 -0.96 22.44 17.98
C PHE A 303 -1.17 21.99 16.55
N PRO A 304 -1.21 22.92 15.58
CA PRO A 304 -1.01 22.57 14.17
C PRO A 304 0.34 21.88 13.98
N ILE A 305 0.36 20.74 13.29
CA ILE A 305 1.56 19.87 13.22
C ILE A 305 2.32 19.94 11.91
N ALA A 306 1.81 20.70 10.94
CA ALA A 306 2.38 20.81 9.60
C ALA A 306 2.66 19.40 8.99
N SER A 307 3.77 19.26 8.27
CA SER A 307 4.16 18.04 7.56
C SER A 307 4.45 16.82 8.44
N LEU A 308 4.39 16.90 9.78
CA LEU A 308 4.36 15.70 10.61
C LEU A 308 3.14 14.82 10.26
N THR A 309 2.07 15.44 9.76
CA THR A 309 0.92 14.77 9.12
C THR A 309 1.34 13.65 8.17
N LYS A 310 2.43 13.83 7.42
CA LYS A 310 2.84 12.89 6.37
C LYS A 310 3.29 11.54 6.91
N LEU A 311 3.63 11.44 8.20
CA LEU A 311 3.84 10.15 8.87
C LEU A 311 2.54 9.35 8.92
N MET A 312 1.42 9.98 9.31
CA MET A 312 0.09 9.34 9.27
C MET A 312 -0.31 9.02 7.84
N THR A 313 -0.06 9.92 6.88
CA THR A 313 -0.33 9.66 5.45
C THR A 313 0.44 8.45 4.94
N ALA A 314 1.72 8.30 5.30
CA ALA A 314 2.52 7.17 4.89
C ALA A 314 1.99 5.85 5.50
N VAL A 315 1.62 5.87 6.79
CA VAL A 315 0.98 4.73 7.45
C VAL A 315 -0.32 4.34 6.75
N VAL A 316 -1.24 5.29 6.56
CA VAL A 316 -2.53 5.01 5.93
C VAL A 316 -2.35 4.54 4.50
N ALA A 317 -1.52 5.22 3.70
CA ALA A 317 -1.24 4.84 2.32
C ALA A 317 -0.73 3.39 2.24
N HIS A 318 0.19 3.00 3.13
CA HIS A 318 0.68 1.62 3.19
C HIS A 318 -0.41 0.59 3.45
N GLU A 319 -1.39 0.94 4.28
CA GLU A 319 -2.37 -0.01 4.78
C GLU A 319 -3.62 -0.12 3.90
N VAL A 320 -4.03 1.00 3.28
CA VAL A 320 -5.27 1.07 2.50
C VAL A 320 -5.02 1.06 1.00
N ILE A 321 -3.79 1.35 0.56
CA ILE A 321 -3.42 1.33 -0.86
C ILE A 321 -2.49 0.14 -1.11
N TYR A 322 -2.77 -0.58 -2.19
CA TYR A 322 -1.80 -1.50 -2.72
C TYR A 322 -0.62 -0.75 -3.37
N LEU A 323 0.39 -0.36 -2.59
CA LEU A 323 1.49 0.52 -3.03
C LEU A 323 2.41 -0.10 -4.10
N GLY A 324 2.30 -1.39 -4.38
CA GLY A 324 3.01 -2.00 -5.51
C GLY A 324 2.38 -1.71 -6.88
N ARG A 325 1.21 -1.06 -6.95
CA ARG A 325 0.58 -0.66 -8.22
C ARG A 325 1.02 0.72 -8.69
N SER A 326 0.87 0.91 -9.99
CA SER A 326 0.95 2.20 -10.66
C SER A 326 -0.21 3.12 -10.27
N ILE A 327 0.11 4.33 -9.81
CA ILE A 327 -0.81 5.43 -9.56
C ILE A 327 -0.65 6.45 -10.69
N LYS A 328 -1.72 6.65 -11.47
CA LYS A 328 -1.75 7.67 -12.51
C LYS A 328 -2.12 9.02 -11.89
N VAL A 329 -1.27 10.01 -12.10
CA VAL A 329 -1.51 11.39 -11.65
C VAL A 329 -2.64 12.00 -12.49
N THR A 330 -3.61 12.59 -11.81
CA THR A 330 -4.76 13.27 -12.43
C THR A 330 -4.85 14.72 -11.92
N PRO A 331 -5.55 15.63 -12.63
CA PRO A 331 -5.54 17.05 -12.27
C PRO A 331 -6.02 17.37 -10.84
N ASN A 332 -6.93 16.57 -10.29
CA ASN A 332 -7.44 16.72 -8.92
C ASN A 332 -6.52 16.13 -7.84
N MET A 333 -5.40 15.52 -8.22
CA MET A 333 -4.42 14.91 -7.32
C MET A 333 -3.19 15.81 -7.06
N LEU A 334 -3.19 17.03 -7.57
CA LEU A 334 -2.11 17.98 -7.35
C LEU A 334 -2.44 18.91 -6.17
N ALA A 335 -1.44 19.23 -5.35
CA ALA A 335 -1.62 20.14 -4.24
C ALA A 335 -1.75 21.58 -4.74
N SER A 336 -2.50 22.39 -4.00
CA SER A 336 -2.58 23.84 -4.24
C SER A 336 -1.24 24.53 -4.00
N VAL A 337 -0.38 23.93 -3.17
CA VAL A 337 0.98 24.39 -2.88
C VAL A 337 1.93 23.21 -3.03
N SER A 338 2.55 23.11 -4.20
CA SER A 338 3.56 22.11 -4.49
C SER A 338 4.89 22.41 -3.77
N GLN A 339 5.68 21.36 -3.51
CA GLN A 339 7.00 21.46 -2.89
C GLN A 339 7.94 20.41 -3.48
N ILE A 340 9.06 20.88 -4.06
CA ILE A 340 10.27 20.13 -4.45
C ILE A 340 10.06 19.04 -5.51
N PHE A 341 9.15 18.10 -5.28
CA PHE A 341 8.73 17.06 -6.21
C PHE A 341 7.44 17.48 -6.91
N TYR A 342 7.47 17.49 -8.25
CA TYR A 342 6.40 17.99 -9.12
C TYR A 342 5.97 16.87 -10.08
N PRO A 343 4.99 16.05 -9.73
CA PRO A 343 4.45 15.05 -10.64
C PRO A 343 3.60 15.72 -11.73
N ASP A 344 3.80 15.35 -12.99
CA ASP A 344 3.02 15.85 -14.12
C ASP A 344 1.72 15.05 -14.30
N VAL A 345 0.67 15.74 -14.75
CA VAL A 345 -0.61 15.10 -15.07
C VAL A 345 -0.40 14.07 -16.18
N GLY A 346 -0.80 12.83 -15.91
CA GLY A 346 -0.67 11.72 -16.86
C GLY A 346 0.47 10.77 -16.55
N GLU A 347 1.47 11.21 -15.77
CA GLU A 347 2.54 10.34 -15.26
C GLU A 347 2.00 9.23 -14.37
N ARG A 348 2.81 8.19 -14.23
CA ARG A 348 2.44 6.96 -13.52
C ARG A 348 3.55 6.57 -12.59
N TYR A 349 3.33 6.65 -11.29
CA TYR A 349 4.34 6.28 -10.29
C TYR A 349 3.97 4.98 -9.60
N ILE A 350 4.97 4.17 -9.25
CA ILE A 350 4.75 3.08 -8.30
C ILE A 350 4.39 3.71 -6.95
N GLY A 351 3.28 3.30 -6.32
CA GLY A 351 2.83 3.88 -5.05
C GLY A 351 3.88 3.82 -3.94
N MET A 352 4.70 2.77 -3.95
CA MET A 352 5.86 2.58 -3.08
C MET A 352 6.85 3.74 -3.21
N ASP A 353 7.23 4.08 -4.44
CA ASP A 353 8.21 5.11 -4.75
C ASP A 353 7.74 6.48 -4.26
N LEU A 354 6.42 6.71 -4.25
CA LEU A 354 5.82 7.94 -3.73
C LEU A 354 6.05 8.14 -2.22
N LEU A 355 6.35 7.09 -1.42
CA LEU A 355 6.67 7.30 -0.01
C LEU A 355 8.00 8.05 0.20
N TYR A 356 8.93 7.97 -0.76
CA TYR A 356 10.21 8.65 -0.68
C TYR A 356 10.08 10.18 -0.77
N PRO A 357 9.53 10.79 -1.85
CA PRO A 357 9.34 12.24 -1.86
C PRO A 357 8.35 12.70 -0.78
N LEU A 358 7.41 11.86 -0.33
CA LEU A 358 6.53 12.16 0.81
C LEU A 358 7.33 12.41 2.10
N LEU A 359 8.26 11.51 2.44
CA LEU A 359 8.97 11.54 3.72
C LEU A 359 10.33 12.25 3.66
N MET A 360 11.06 12.16 2.55
CA MET A 360 12.37 12.79 2.35
C MET A 360 12.26 14.25 1.91
N GLN A 361 11.35 14.57 1.00
CA GLN A 361 11.18 15.92 0.45
C GLN A 361 9.99 16.67 1.03
N SER A 362 9.19 16.00 1.87
CA SER A 362 7.96 16.57 2.40
C SER A 362 6.97 17.00 1.32
N SER A 363 6.94 16.33 0.16
CA SER A 363 6.12 16.73 -0.98
C SER A 363 4.62 16.71 -0.67
N ASN A 364 3.96 17.84 -0.89
CA ASN A 364 2.51 17.96 -0.76
C ASN A 364 1.79 17.31 -1.94
N ASP A 365 2.37 17.39 -3.15
CA ASP A 365 1.79 16.73 -4.33
C ASP A 365 1.77 15.23 -4.13
N THR A 366 2.84 14.65 -3.62
CA THR A 366 2.83 13.21 -3.36
C THR A 366 1.78 12.81 -2.33
N ALA A 367 1.60 13.61 -1.27
CA ALA A 367 0.51 13.39 -0.32
C ALA A 367 -0.86 13.40 -1.01
N LYS A 368 -1.10 14.34 -1.92
CA LYS A 368 -2.34 14.46 -2.71
C LYS A 368 -2.51 13.38 -3.77
N VAL A 369 -1.43 12.89 -4.36
CA VAL A 369 -1.46 11.75 -5.28
C VAL A 369 -1.87 10.48 -4.54
N LEU A 370 -1.28 10.23 -3.36
CA LEU A 370 -1.64 9.07 -2.53
C LEU A 370 -3.08 9.16 -2.03
N SER A 371 -3.51 10.30 -1.47
CA SER A 371 -4.87 10.44 -0.95
C SER A 371 -5.93 10.50 -2.04
N GLY A 372 -5.68 11.25 -3.12
CA GLY A 372 -6.60 11.38 -4.24
C GLY A 372 -6.85 10.05 -4.97
N PHE A 373 -5.95 9.08 -4.84
CA PHE A 373 -6.10 7.75 -5.44
C PHE A 373 -7.36 7.00 -5.02
N ILE A 374 -7.74 7.11 -3.75
CA ILE A 374 -8.99 6.54 -3.20
C ILE A 374 -10.04 7.62 -2.88
N GLY A 375 -9.74 8.87 -3.24
CA GLY A 375 -10.50 10.06 -2.85
C GLY A 375 -10.00 10.66 -1.53
N GLU A 376 -9.77 11.97 -1.53
CA GLU A 376 -9.24 12.70 -0.35
C GLU A 376 -10.09 12.49 0.90
N ASP A 377 -11.41 12.62 0.80
CA ASP A 377 -12.32 12.51 1.95
C ASP A 377 -12.25 11.12 2.58
N THR A 378 -12.25 10.07 1.74
CA THR A 378 -12.06 8.69 2.18
C THR A 378 -10.71 8.49 2.85
N PHE A 379 -9.65 9.07 2.28
CA PHE A 379 -8.31 8.96 2.84
C PHE A 379 -8.19 9.68 4.19
N VAL A 380 -8.72 10.89 4.31
CA VAL A 380 -8.75 11.66 5.57
C VAL A 380 -9.61 10.96 6.62
N HIS A 381 -10.72 10.32 6.22
CA HIS A 381 -11.49 9.46 7.11
C HIS A 381 -10.62 8.32 7.66
N ASN A 382 -9.88 7.62 6.80
CA ASN A 382 -8.96 6.55 7.21
C ASN A 382 -7.83 7.06 8.12
N MET A 383 -7.32 8.28 7.92
CA MET A 383 -6.34 8.90 8.82
C MET A 383 -6.90 9.11 10.23
N ASN A 384 -8.14 9.62 10.35
CA ASN A 384 -8.76 9.81 11.66
C ASN A 384 -9.19 8.48 12.29
N ALA A 385 -9.61 7.49 11.50
CA ALA A 385 -9.88 6.13 11.99
C ALA A 385 -8.61 5.46 12.54
N LYS A 386 -7.47 5.61 11.84
CA LYS A 386 -6.16 5.15 12.32
C LYS A 386 -5.74 5.90 13.58
N ALA A 387 -5.94 7.21 13.64
CA ALA A 387 -5.68 7.99 14.85
C ALA A 387 -6.46 7.43 16.05
N ALA A 388 -7.77 7.19 15.88
CA ALA A 388 -8.62 6.59 16.91
C ALA A 388 -8.14 5.18 17.32
N SER A 389 -7.75 4.32 16.37
CA SER A 389 -7.23 2.98 16.69
C SER A 389 -5.90 3.02 17.45
N LEU A 390 -5.10 4.07 17.24
CA LEU A 390 -3.86 4.33 17.98
C LEU A 390 -4.11 5.09 19.29
N GLN A 391 -5.38 5.29 19.67
CA GLN A 391 -5.79 6.09 20.83
C GLN A 391 -5.26 7.52 20.81
N MET A 392 -5.06 8.10 19.62
CA MET A 392 -4.69 9.50 19.42
C MET A 392 -5.93 10.40 19.54
N THR A 393 -6.55 10.42 20.72
CA THR A 393 -7.87 11.05 20.99
C THR A 393 -7.89 12.57 20.85
N ASP A 394 -6.71 13.20 20.86
CA ASP A 394 -6.54 14.64 20.77
C ASP A 394 -6.00 15.09 19.42
N SER A 395 -5.99 14.18 18.45
CA SER A 395 -5.56 14.42 17.07
C SER A 395 -6.72 14.53 16.11
N GLN A 396 -6.55 15.40 15.12
CA GLN A 396 -7.48 15.54 14.00
C GLN A 396 -6.68 15.79 12.71
N PHE A 397 -7.00 15.04 11.67
CA PHE A 397 -6.46 15.24 10.32
C PHE A 397 -7.57 15.81 9.42
N ALA A 398 -7.29 16.93 8.78
CA ALA A 398 -8.16 17.61 7.82
C ALA A 398 -7.66 17.48 6.36
N ASP A 399 -6.38 17.18 6.14
CA ASP A 399 -5.81 16.83 4.83
C ASP A 399 -4.60 15.90 4.97
N SER A 400 -4.17 15.30 3.85
CA SER A 400 -3.04 14.34 3.80
C SER A 400 -1.63 14.97 3.84
N SER A 401 -1.52 16.28 3.69
CA SER A 401 -0.25 16.99 3.50
C SER A 401 0.24 17.71 4.77
N GLY A 402 -0.67 18.21 5.61
CA GLY A 402 -0.34 19.11 6.72
C GLY A 402 -0.37 20.60 6.37
N ILE A 403 -0.89 20.98 5.20
CA ILE A 403 -1.07 22.40 4.84
C ILE A 403 -2.15 23.04 5.72
N SER A 404 -3.25 22.34 5.98
CA SER A 404 -4.34 22.82 6.82
C SER A 404 -3.86 23.02 8.25
N ALA A 405 -4.14 24.21 8.79
CA ALA A 405 -3.97 24.49 10.22
C ALA A 405 -4.90 23.66 11.11
N SER A 406 -5.89 22.98 10.51
CA SER A 406 -6.78 22.05 11.22
C SER A 406 -6.20 20.64 11.36
N ASN A 407 -5.02 20.36 10.76
CA ASN A 407 -4.23 19.20 11.13
C ASN A 407 -3.57 19.48 12.47
N ILE A 408 -4.21 19.04 13.55
CA ILE A 408 -3.79 19.29 14.92
C ILE A 408 -3.52 17.97 15.64
N SER A 409 -2.58 18.00 16.57
CA SER A 409 -2.27 16.88 17.46
C SER A 409 -1.57 17.41 18.71
N THR A 410 -1.25 16.50 19.62
CA THR A 410 -0.47 16.72 20.83
C THR A 410 0.86 15.99 20.72
N THR A 411 1.84 16.30 21.55
CA THR A 411 3.10 15.53 21.50
C THR A 411 2.90 14.09 21.98
N TYR A 412 1.97 13.84 22.90
CA TYR A 412 1.60 12.48 23.32
C TYR A 412 1.01 11.65 22.19
N ASP A 413 0.09 12.21 21.42
CA ASP A 413 -0.51 11.48 20.31
C ASP A 413 0.49 11.22 19.20
N ILE A 414 1.36 12.19 18.90
CA ILE A 414 2.47 11.97 17.96
C ILE A 414 3.39 10.85 18.46
N ALA A 415 3.68 10.76 19.76
CA ALA A 415 4.49 9.66 20.31
C ALA A 415 3.86 8.29 20.07
N LYS A 416 2.53 8.15 20.19
CA LYS A 416 1.80 6.91 19.85
C LYS A 416 1.97 6.54 18.37
N LEU A 417 1.91 7.52 17.47
CA LEU A 417 2.17 7.30 16.05
C LEU A 417 3.62 6.86 15.80
N LEU A 418 4.61 7.49 16.46
CA LEU A 418 6.02 7.11 16.33
C LEU A 418 6.28 5.71 16.89
N GLN A 419 5.67 5.36 18.02
CA GLN A 419 5.74 4.02 18.60
C GLN A 419 5.15 2.98 17.63
N TYR A 420 3.99 3.27 17.04
CA TYR A 420 3.41 2.41 16.02
C TYR A 420 4.35 2.19 14.84
N ILE A 421 4.92 3.27 14.31
CA ILE A 421 5.88 3.19 13.19
C ILE A 421 7.11 2.38 13.60
N TYR A 422 7.69 2.65 14.78
CA TYR A 422 8.85 1.94 15.29
C TYR A 422 8.63 0.42 15.31
N TYR A 423 7.51 -0.03 15.88
CA TYR A 423 7.25 -1.46 16.06
C TYR A 423 6.65 -2.17 14.86
N LYS A 424 5.93 -1.47 13.99
CA LYS A 424 5.10 -2.10 12.96
C LYS A 424 5.47 -1.68 11.55
N ARG A 425 6.08 -0.50 11.38
CA ARG A 425 6.44 0.06 10.07
C ARG A 425 7.84 0.69 10.10
N PRO A 426 8.89 0.01 10.64
CA PRO A 426 10.21 0.62 10.81
C PRO A 426 10.82 1.11 9.49
N PHE A 427 10.44 0.49 8.37
CA PHE A 427 10.82 0.93 7.03
C PHE A 427 10.41 2.39 6.71
N LEU A 428 9.35 2.94 7.32
CA LEU A 428 8.97 4.35 7.12
C LEU A 428 10.02 5.29 7.73
N PHE A 429 10.62 4.89 8.85
CA PHE A 429 11.75 5.61 9.43
C PHE A 429 13.00 5.49 8.56
N ASP A 430 13.27 4.31 7.99
CA ASP A 430 14.35 4.13 7.02
C ASP A 430 14.17 5.02 5.79
N ILE A 431 12.97 5.08 5.20
CA ILE A 431 12.66 6.00 4.09
C ILE A 431 12.85 7.45 4.52
N SER A 432 12.43 7.81 5.74
CA SER A 432 12.60 9.18 6.25
C SER A 432 14.07 9.61 6.34
N LYS A 433 14.98 8.65 6.52
CA LYS A 433 16.45 8.85 6.48
C LYS A 433 17.04 8.76 5.08
N GLY A 434 16.27 8.35 4.08
CA GLY A 434 16.73 8.15 2.70
C GLY A 434 17.36 6.79 2.44
N VAL A 435 17.08 5.79 3.28
CA VAL A 435 17.47 4.41 3.00
C VAL A 435 16.62 3.88 1.86
N ALA A 436 17.28 3.47 0.77
CA ALA A 436 16.62 2.87 -0.38
C ALA A 436 16.35 1.39 -0.15
N PHE A 437 15.10 0.99 -0.35
CA PHE A 437 14.71 -0.41 -0.48
C PHE A 437 14.73 -0.78 -1.96
N GLU A 438 15.53 -1.79 -2.32
CA GLU A 438 15.51 -2.33 -3.68
C GLU A 438 14.12 -2.91 -3.98
N ASN A 439 13.63 -2.72 -5.21
CA ASN A 439 12.31 -3.15 -5.67
C ASN A 439 12.12 -4.68 -5.52
N VAL A 440 11.70 -5.14 -4.35
CA VAL A 440 11.53 -6.56 -4.03
C VAL A 440 10.28 -7.10 -4.76
N GLY A 441 10.44 -7.45 -6.02
CA GLY A 441 9.51 -8.29 -6.77
C GLY A 441 8.25 -7.62 -7.35
N LEU A 442 8.20 -6.30 -7.47
CA LEU A 442 7.09 -5.58 -8.12
C LEU A 442 7.25 -5.54 -9.65
N ILE A 443 6.17 -5.70 -10.43
CA ILE A 443 6.22 -5.26 -11.84
C ILE A 443 6.35 -3.75 -11.86
N GLN A 444 7.42 -3.27 -12.47
CA GLN A 444 7.57 -1.86 -12.80
C GLN A 444 6.61 -1.50 -13.95
N ILE A 445 5.38 -1.12 -13.61
CA ILE A 445 4.47 -0.45 -14.53
C ILE A 445 4.38 1.01 -14.10
N GLY A 446 5.05 1.90 -14.83
CA GLY A 446 5.14 3.32 -14.50
C GLY A 446 6.59 3.79 -14.40
N ASP A 447 6.74 5.09 -14.28
CA ASP A 447 8.00 5.77 -14.03
C ASP A 447 8.41 5.51 -12.57
N THR A 448 9.62 4.98 -12.39
CA THR A 448 10.23 4.83 -11.07
C THR A 448 10.88 6.13 -10.67
N ILE A 449 10.84 6.47 -9.38
CA ILE A 449 11.51 7.66 -8.86
C ILE A 449 12.94 7.26 -8.50
N PRO A 450 13.97 7.80 -9.17
CA PRO A 450 15.35 7.51 -8.79
C PRO A 450 15.61 8.14 -7.41
N ILE A 451 15.76 7.32 -6.37
CA ILE A 451 15.96 7.79 -4.99
C ILE A 451 17.25 8.65 -4.91
N SER A 452 18.25 8.38 -5.76
CA SER A 452 19.46 9.19 -5.90
C SER A 452 19.21 10.66 -6.27
N ASP A 453 18.08 10.94 -6.91
CA ASP A 453 17.73 12.28 -7.38
C ASP A 453 16.94 13.05 -6.32
N LEU A 454 16.48 12.35 -5.27
CA LEU A 454 15.74 12.94 -4.17
C LEU A 454 16.69 13.52 -3.12
N LYS A 455 16.68 14.84 -2.99
CA LYS A 455 17.28 15.51 -1.83
C LYS A 455 16.46 15.27 -0.57
N ASN A 456 17.04 14.65 0.45
CA ASN A 456 16.42 14.59 1.78
C ASN A 456 16.54 15.95 2.49
N VAL A 457 15.40 16.52 2.90
CA VAL A 457 15.32 17.82 3.61
C VAL A 457 15.17 17.68 5.11
N ASN A 458 15.07 16.45 5.63
CA ASN A 458 15.07 16.22 7.07
C ASN A 458 16.45 16.55 7.67
N GLU A 459 16.45 17.13 8.87
CA GLU A 459 17.67 17.33 9.64
C GLU A 459 18.18 15.99 10.22
N PHE A 460 19.43 15.96 10.68
CA PHE A 460 20.06 14.83 11.37
C PHE A 460 20.28 13.53 10.57
N ILE A 461 19.97 13.46 9.26
CA ILE A 461 20.06 12.21 8.47
C ILE A 461 21.45 11.53 8.44
N GLY A 462 22.52 12.25 8.81
CA GLY A 462 23.89 11.71 8.92
C GLY A 462 24.29 11.26 10.32
N SER A 463 23.41 11.38 11.32
CA SER A 463 23.69 10.96 12.69
C SER A 463 23.54 9.44 12.83
N PRO A 464 24.55 8.73 13.37
CA PRO A 464 24.58 7.26 13.39
C PRO A 464 23.43 6.65 14.20
N ASP A 465 23.05 7.32 15.27
CA ASP A 465 22.03 6.83 16.21
C ASP A 465 20.60 7.22 15.80
N LEU A 466 20.42 7.91 14.67
CA LEU A 466 19.10 8.32 14.23
C LEU A 466 18.34 7.11 13.66
N ILE A 467 17.20 6.80 14.29
CA ILE A 467 16.26 5.77 13.82
C ILE A 467 15.34 6.36 12.76
N GLY A 468 14.71 7.51 13.02
CA GLY A 468 13.76 8.14 12.10
C GLY A 468 13.57 9.63 12.35
N VAL A 469 13.10 10.37 11.35
CA VAL A 469 12.92 11.83 11.44
C VAL A 469 11.81 12.33 10.53
N LYS A 470 11.07 13.34 10.97
CA LYS A 470 10.22 14.15 10.08
C LYS A 470 10.17 15.58 10.58
N ASN A 471 10.38 16.54 9.69
CA ASN A 471 10.15 17.96 9.97
C ASN A 471 8.85 18.48 9.33
N GLY A 472 8.40 19.65 9.72
CA GLY A 472 7.27 20.33 9.09
C GLY A 472 7.21 21.81 9.41
N GLU A 473 6.73 22.61 8.47
CA GLU A 473 6.61 24.05 8.70
C GLU A 473 5.40 24.63 7.98
N THR A 474 4.62 25.42 8.70
CA THR A 474 3.60 26.33 8.16
C THR A 474 3.55 27.60 8.99
N THR A 475 2.91 28.66 8.48
CA THR A 475 2.71 29.88 9.26
C THR A 475 1.95 29.62 10.58
N ALA A 476 0.99 28.69 10.57
CA ALA A 476 0.20 28.35 11.76
C ALA A 476 0.97 27.46 12.74
N ALA A 477 1.70 26.46 12.24
CA ALA A 477 2.44 25.50 13.05
C ALA A 477 3.80 26.02 13.55
N ARG A 478 4.36 27.04 12.88
CA ARG A 478 5.80 27.35 12.92
C ARG A 478 6.61 26.09 12.58
N GLN A 479 7.81 25.94 13.14
CA GLN A 479 8.63 24.76 12.92
C GLN A 479 8.21 23.61 13.85
N THR A 480 7.98 22.44 13.27
CA THR A 480 7.72 21.17 13.96
C THR A 480 8.74 20.13 13.55
N MET A 481 9.04 19.18 14.45
CA MET A 481 9.93 18.07 14.19
C MET A 481 9.64 16.89 15.13
N THR A 482 9.83 15.69 14.62
CA THR A 482 9.96 14.46 15.39
C THR A 482 11.26 13.78 15.03
N THR A 483 12.01 13.32 16.02
CA THR A 483 13.18 12.46 15.84
C THR A 483 13.07 11.25 16.75
N VAL A 484 13.57 10.10 16.30
CA VAL A 484 13.69 8.88 17.10
C VAL A 484 15.16 8.49 17.10
N TRP A 485 15.73 8.29 18.28
CA TRP A 485 17.15 8.04 18.51
C TRP A 485 17.35 6.70 19.19
N ASN A 486 18.39 5.96 18.80
CA ASN A 486 18.86 4.82 19.56
C ASN A 486 19.84 5.30 20.63
N ILE A 487 19.41 5.33 21.90
CA ILE A 487 20.24 5.73 23.02
C ILE A 487 20.87 4.49 23.65
N HIS A 488 22.19 4.41 23.56
CA HIS A 488 22.96 3.31 24.15
C HIS A 488 23.11 3.54 25.67
N THR A 489 22.66 2.59 26.48
CA THR A 489 22.84 2.61 27.94
C THR A 489 23.62 1.39 28.41
N ALA A 490 24.09 1.41 29.66
CA ALA A 490 24.73 0.23 30.26
C ALA A 490 23.80 -0.99 30.36
N GLN A 491 22.48 -0.78 30.29
CA GLN A 491 21.47 -1.83 30.41
C GLN A 491 20.91 -2.27 29.05
N GLY A 492 21.34 -1.64 27.95
CA GLY A 492 20.88 -1.92 26.59
C GLY A 492 20.51 -0.66 25.81
N ASP A 493 20.00 -0.87 24.60
CA ASP A 493 19.60 0.18 23.67
C ASP A 493 18.16 0.64 23.96
N LEU A 494 17.91 1.94 23.79
CA LEU A 494 16.63 2.57 24.07
C LEU A 494 16.16 3.47 22.92
N PRO A 495 14.97 3.22 22.33
CA PRO A 495 14.41 4.10 21.32
C PRO A 495 13.78 5.34 21.99
N ILE A 496 14.46 6.48 21.95
CA ILE A 496 13.96 7.74 22.51
C ILE A 496 13.39 8.62 21.40
N ALA A 497 12.13 9.03 21.53
CA ALA A 497 11.52 10.04 20.69
C ALA A 497 11.68 11.45 21.29
N ILE A 498 12.05 12.41 20.43
CA ILE A 498 12.02 13.84 20.74
C ILE A 498 11.07 14.52 19.75
N ILE A 499 10.04 15.15 20.27
CA ILE A 499 8.98 15.83 19.51
C ILE A 499 8.98 17.30 19.91
N VAL A 500 9.03 18.21 18.93
CA VAL A 500 8.97 19.66 19.15
C VAL A 500 7.90 20.28 18.26
N LEU A 501 7.03 21.11 18.85
CA LEU A 501 5.93 21.79 18.17
C LEU A 501 5.99 23.30 18.41
N GLY A 502 5.74 24.09 17.37
CA GLY A 502 5.66 25.55 17.50
C GLY A 502 7.01 26.25 17.69
N SER A 503 8.12 25.63 17.29
CA SER A 503 9.48 26.17 17.46
C SER A 503 9.82 27.27 16.44
N GLU A 504 10.77 28.12 16.81
CA GLU A 504 11.46 29.09 15.93
C GLU A 504 12.83 28.56 15.45
N ASP A 505 13.37 27.54 16.13
CA ASP A 505 14.59 26.81 15.79
C ASP A 505 14.44 25.34 16.24
N ARG A 506 13.70 24.55 15.45
CA ARG A 506 13.41 23.14 15.80
C ARG A 506 14.66 22.30 15.95
N LYS A 507 15.71 22.64 15.19
CA LYS A 507 16.97 21.89 15.20
C LYS A 507 17.71 22.18 16.50
N GLY A 508 17.90 23.46 16.84
CA GLY A 508 18.53 23.86 18.09
C GLY A 508 17.78 23.35 19.31
N ASP A 509 16.45 23.43 19.33
CA ASP A 509 15.63 22.89 20.42
C ASP A 509 15.82 21.37 20.59
N THR A 510 15.84 20.63 19.48
CA THR A 510 16.05 19.17 19.49
C THR A 510 17.48 18.82 19.96
N GLU A 511 18.49 19.57 19.52
CA GLU A 511 19.87 19.40 19.98
C GLU A 511 19.99 19.65 21.49
N VAL A 512 19.36 20.70 22.01
CA VAL A 512 19.35 21.01 23.45
C VAL A 512 18.68 19.89 24.24
N LEU A 513 17.52 19.39 23.80
CA LEU A 513 16.81 18.29 24.46
C LEU A 513 17.63 17.00 24.46
N LEU A 514 18.26 16.67 23.33
CA LEU A 514 19.13 15.50 23.22
C LEU A 514 20.37 15.62 24.11
N GLN A 515 21.02 16.80 24.16
CA GLN A 515 22.17 17.03 25.02
C GLN A 515 21.80 17.02 26.50
N TRP A 516 20.63 17.58 26.86
CA TRP A 516 20.12 17.52 28.21
C TRP A 516 19.89 16.06 28.66
N LEU A 517 19.28 15.23 27.80
CA LEU A 517 19.12 13.80 28.06
C LEU A 517 20.48 13.12 28.30
N LYS A 518 21.44 13.29 27.39
CA LYS A 518 22.77 12.68 27.51
C LYS A 518 23.58 13.17 28.72
N SER A 519 23.28 14.36 29.24
CA SER A 519 23.94 14.92 30.42
C SER A 519 23.33 14.43 31.74
N ASN A 520 22.02 14.17 31.77
CA ASN A 520 21.30 13.77 32.98
C ASN A 520 21.17 12.26 33.17
N PHE A 521 21.47 11.45 32.16
CA PHE A 521 21.41 10.00 32.24
C PHE A 521 22.73 9.35 31.83
N SER A 522 23.02 8.18 32.39
CA SER A 522 24.19 7.37 32.05
C SER A 522 24.01 6.72 30.68
N VAL A 523 24.47 7.41 29.65
CA VAL A 523 24.50 6.95 28.25
C VAL A 523 25.95 6.63 27.84
N LEU A 524 26.13 5.67 26.92
CA LEU A 524 27.43 5.18 26.46
C LEU A 524 28.00 5.98 25.28
#